data_AF-A0A2X2SLA2-F1
#
_entry.id   AF-A0A2X2SLA2-F1
#
_cell.length_a   1.000
_cell.length_b   1.000
_cell.length_c   1.000
_cell.angle_alpha   90.00
_cell.angle_beta   90.00
_cell.angle_gamma   90.00
#
_symmetry.space_group_name_H-M   'P 1'
#
loop_
_entity.id
_entity.type
_entity.pdbx_description
1 polymer ?
#
loop_
_entity_poly.entity_id
_entity_poly.type
_entity_poly.pdbx_seq_one_letter_code
_entity_poly.pdbx_strand_id
1 'polypeptide(L)'
;MASISSLNLSGAVQGLLTGIFSDDWKVFRNSFKIALGNFYIDENRTFMGGLWQGISRHTWELPQTSIGTNYSQFMNMSDEVDRVEYLGGATFSINEESEGSDYGITIGSFIKMNIKDKIEGDFTEYVLTHPLFMHEYGHYIDSQRMGLTYLINVGLPSLISAGTSEEIDGEPRWVNTHSFRWYEMNANKNAERYFNKHYGNRIIWNERDYPRHKRLKR
;
A
#
# COMPACT_ATOMS: atom_id res chain seq x y z
N MET A 1 -9.28 22.89 2.69
CA MET A 1 -9.30 21.55 2.10
C MET A 1 -8.91 21.68 0.65
N ALA A 2 -7.69 21.25 0.28
CA ALA A 2 -7.37 21.04 -1.12
C ALA A 2 -8.23 19.87 -1.63
N SER A 3 -9.07 20.13 -2.62
CA SER A 3 -9.88 19.10 -3.27
C SER A 3 -8.95 18.09 -3.94
N ILE A 4 -9.34 16.80 -3.97
CA ILE A 4 -8.66 15.72 -4.74
C ILE A 4 -8.32 16.19 -6.17
N SER A 5 -9.10 17.12 -6.72
CA SER A 5 -8.88 17.72 -8.04
C SER A 5 -7.62 18.59 -8.15
N SER A 6 -7.18 19.31 -7.11
CA SER A 6 -6.10 20.30 -7.27
C SER A 6 -4.71 19.68 -7.35
N LEU A 7 -4.44 18.61 -6.58
CA LEU A 7 -3.14 17.92 -6.59
C LEU A 7 -2.99 16.95 -7.76
N ASN A 8 -4.09 16.28 -8.15
CA ASN A 8 -4.11 15.50 -9.39
C ASN A 8 -3.84 16.41 -10.61
N LEU A 9 -4.41 17.62 -10.62
CA LEU A 9 -4.18 18.59 -11.70
C LEU A 9 -2.75 19.13 -11.68
N SER A 10 -2.18 19.45 -10.51
CA SER A 10 -0.80 19.96 -10.43
C SER A 10 0.24 18.91 -10.84
N GLY A 11 0.07 17.65 -10.42
CA GLY A 11 0.96 16.55 -10.82
C GLY A 11 0.87 16.26 -12.32
N ALA A 12 -0.33 16.23 -12.88
CA ALA A 12 -0.53 16.07 -14.31
C ALA A 12 0.08 17.23 -15.13
N VAL A 13 -0.05 18.48 -14.65
CA VAL A 13 0.56 19.65 -15.31
C VAL A 13 2.08 19.62 -15.22
N GLN A 14 2.66 19.32 -14.05
CA GLN A 14 4.12 19.19 -13.91
C GLN A 14 4.65 18.06 -14.79
N GLY A 15 4.03 16.88 -14.76
CA GLY A 15 4.42 15.74 -15.60
C GLY A 15 4.29 16.04 -17.09
N LEU A 16 3.27 16.79 -17.51
CA LEU A 16 3.11 17.25 -18.89
C LEU A 16 4.26 18.20 -19.28
N LEU A 17 4.63 19.15 -18.42
CA LEU A 17 5.74 20.06 -18.67
C LEU A 17 7.07 19.31 -18.75
N THR A 18 7.37 18.42 -17.80
CA THR A 18 8.59 17.59 -17.83
C THR A 18 8.65 16.72 -19.08
N GLY A 19 7.54 16.10 -19.49
CA GLY A 19 7.46 15.32 -20.72
C GLY A 19 7.71 16.15 -21.98
N ILE A 20 7.15 17.37 -22.04
CA ILE A 20 7.37 18.28 -23.18
C ILE A 20 8.83 18.75 -23.27
N PHE A 21 9.47 19.06 -22.13
CA PHE A 21 10.81 19.66 -22.11
C PHE A 21 11.97 18.66 -22.01
N SER A 22 11.72 17.46 -21.48
CA SER A 22 12.75 16.45 -21.18
C SER A 22 12.47 15.06 -21.79
N ASP A 23 11.34 14.90 -22.50
CA ASP A 23 10.82 13.61 -23.00
C ASP A 23 10.61 12.53 -21.92
N ASP A 24 10.57 12.94 -20.65
CA ASP A 24 10.28 12.05 -19.53
C ASP A 24 8.80 12.17 -19.11
N TRP A 25 8.03 11.17 -19.50
CA TRP A 25 6.59 11.04 -19.22
C TRP A 25 6.29 10.18 -18.00
N LYS A 26 7.30 9.75 -17.21
CA LYS A 26 7.11 8.89 -16.02
C LYS A 26 6.14 9.52 -15.03
N VAL A 27 6.45 10.74 -14.58
CA VAL A 27 5.62 11.49 -13.60
C VAL A 27 4.19 11.67 -14.11
N PHE A 28 4.01 11.98 -15.39
CA PHE A 28 2.68 12.14 -15.99
C PHE A 28 1.88 10.83 -16.00
N ARG A 29 2.48 9.73 -16.50
CA ARG A 29 1.83 8.42 -16.57
C ARG A 29 1.44 7.90 -15.19
N ASN A 30 2.34 8.02 -14.22
CA ASN A 30 2.09 7.63 -12.83
C ASN A 30 1.02 8.53 -12.19
N SER A 31 1.04 9.84 -12.44
CA SER A 31 0.00 10.75 -11.93
C SER A 31 -1.39 10.37 -12.45
N PHE A 32 -1.51 10.02 -13.73
CA PHE A 32 -2.76 9.56 -14.31
C PHE A 32 -3.21 8.22 -13.71
N LYS A 33 -2.29 7.26 -13.55
CA LYS A 33 -2.60 5.99 -12.88
C LYS A 33 -3.05 6.20 -11.42
N ILE A 34 -2.40 7.06 -10.66
CA ILE A 34 -2.81 7.39 -9.28
C ILE A 34 -4.22 7.99 -9.26
N ALA A 35 -4.53 8.89 -10.19
CA ALA A 35 -5.87 9.46 -10.30
C ALA A 35 -6.93 8.37 -10.58
N LEU A 36 -6.67 7.47 -11.54
CA LEU A 36 -7.53 6.33 -11.86
C LEU A 36 -7.65 5.32 -10.72
N GLY A 37 -6.64 5.21 -9.85
CA GLY A 37 -6.65 4.34 -8.68
C GLY A 37 -7.83 4.56 -7.74
N ASN A 38 -8.36 5.79 -7.68
CA ASN A 38 -9.59 6.10 -6.92
C ASN A 38 -10.80 5.28 -7.40
N PHE A 39 -10.79 4.82 -8.65
CA PHE A 39 -11.88 4.06 -9.26
C PHE A 39 -11.52 2.59 -9.48
N TYR A 40 -10.29 2.16 -9.16
CA TYR A 40 -9.86 0.77 -9.37
C TYR A 40 -10.53 -0.18 -8.37
N ILE A 41 -11.34 -1.09 -8.86
CA ILE A 41 -12.13 -2.03 -8.03
C ILE A 41 -11.43 -3.39 -8.03
N ASP A 42 -11.60 -4.12 -6.93
CA ASP A 42 -11.06 -5.48 -6.76
C ASP A 42 -11.63 -6.42 -7.82
N GLU A 43 -10.76 -6.85 -8.72
CA GLU A 43 -11.03 -7.73 -9.85
C GLU A 43 -11.55 -9.11 -9.42
N ASN A 44 -11.33 -9.50 -8.16
CA ASN A 44 -11.82 -10.76 -7.60
C ASN A 44 -13.23 -10.65 -6.99
N ARG A 45 -13.86 -9.46 -7.02
CA ARG A 45 -15.22 -9.27 -6.50
C ARG A 45 -16.29 -9.53 -7.55
N THR A 46 -17.47 -9.94 -7.07
CA THR A 46 -18.69 -9.94 -7.89
C THR A 46 -19.04 -8.52 -8.31
N PHE A 47 -19.81 -8.36 -9.39
CA PHE A 47 -20.28 -7.05 -9.86
C PHE A 47 -20.88 -6.19 -8.72
N MET A 48 -21.77 -6.76 -7.91
CA MET A 48 -22.37 -6.06 -6.78
C MET A 48 -21.36 -5.73 -5.68
N GLY A 49 -20.41 -6.63 -5.41
CA GLY A 49 -19.33 -6.39 -4.46
C GLY A 49 -18.40 -5.27 -4.91
N GLY A 50 -18.15 -5.16 -6.21
CA GLY A 50 -17.37 -4.09 -6.81
C GLY A 50 -18.08 -2.75 -6.79
N LEU A 51 -19.38 -2.72 -7.13
CA LEU A 51 -20.20 -1.52 -7.00
C LEU A 51 -20.22 -1.00 -5.57
N TRP A 52 -20.39 -1.88 -4.58
CA TRP A 52 -20.37 -1.50 -3.17
C TRP A 52 -19.00 -1.00 -2.72
N GLN A 53 -17.91 -1.58 -3.21
CA GLN A 53 -16.56 -1.07 -2.98
C GLN A 53 -16.40 0.36 -3.51
N GLY A 54 -16.88 0.62 -4.73
CA GLY A 54 -16.86 1.96 -5.32
C GLY A 54 -17.62 2.99 -4.48
N ILE A 55 -18.82 2.64 -4.02
CA ILE A 55 -19.62 3.50 -3.13
C ILE A 55 -18.90 3.73 -1.81
N SER A 56 -18.41 2.65 -1.16
CA SER A 56 -17.71 2.73 0.13
C SER A 56 -16.48 3.63 0.03
N ARG A 57 -15.70 3.50 -1.04
CA ARG A 57 -14.48 4.31 -1.25
C ARG A 57 -14.77 5.81 -1.31
N HIS A 58 -15.89 6.20 -1.92
CA HIS A 58 -16.29 7.60 -2.09
C HIS A 58 -17.21 8.11 -0.98
N THR A 59 -17.45 7.32 0.07
CA THR A 59 -18.28 7.73 1.22
C THR A 59 -17.57 7.42 2.54
N TRP A 60 -17.44 6.13 2.87
CA TRP A 60 -16.86 5.63 4.10
C TRP A 60 -15.34 5.76 4.16
N GLU A 61 -14.64 5.39 3.09
CA GLU A 61 -13.19 5.48 3.01
C GLU A 61 -12.70 6.84 2.46
N LEU A 62 -13.62 7.75 2.11
CA LEU A 62 -13.30 8.99 1.36
C LEU A 62 -12.23 9.85 2.05
N PRO A 63 -12.30 10.14 3.37
CA PRO A 63 -11.32 11.00 4.00
C PRO A 63 -9.90 10.46 3.90
N GLN A 64 -9.70 9.16 4.17
CA GLN A 64 -8.39 8.53 4.08
C GLN A 64 -7.94 8.29 2.64
N THR A 65 -8.86 7.97 1.73
CA THR A 65 -8.56 7.79 0.30
C THR A 65 -8.07 9.10 -0.32
N SER A 66 -8.69 10.23 0.05
CA SER A 66 -8.22 11.55 -0.35
C SER A 66 -6.79 11.83 0.12
N ILE A 67 -6.46 11.49 1.37
CA ILE A 67 -5.10 11.63 1.92
C ILE A 67 -4.13 10.72 1.16
N GLY A 68 -4.50 9.46 0.91
CA GLY A 68 -3.66 8.50 0.19
C GLY A 68 -3.37 8.89 -1.26
N THR A 69 -4.37 9.37 -1.99
CA THR A 69 -4.20 9.90 -3.36
C THR A 69 -3.25 11.09 -3.37
N ASN A 70 -3.48 12.06 -2.47
CA ASN A 70 -2.66 13.27 -2.41
C ASN A 70 -1.22 12.97 -2.01
N TYR A 71 -1.02 12.06 -1.06
CA TYR A 71 0.30 11.57 -0.68
C TYR A 71 1.01 10.88 -1.86
N SER A 72 0.32 9.99 -2.58
CA SER A 72 0.88 9.31 -3.75
C SER A 72 1.25 10.28 -4.87
N GLN A 73 0.40 11.28 -5.14
CA GLN A 73 0.71 12.34 -6.12
C GLN A 73 1.93 13.14 -5.69
N PHE A 74 2.02 13.50 -4.42
CA PHE A 74 3.17 14.24 -3.88
C PHE A 74 4.47 13.44 -4.05
N MET A 75 4.49 12.17 -3.65
CA MET A 75 5.68 11.32 -3.82
C MET A 75 6.05 11.17 -5.31
N ASN A 76 5.07 11.00 -6.19
CA ASN A 76 5.31 10.95 -7.64
C ASN A 76 5.87 12.25 -8.21
N MET A 77 5.40 13.42 -7.73
CA MET A 77 5.95 14.73 -8.13
C MET A 77 7.38 14.96 -7.61
N SER A 78 7.74 14.31 -6.50
CA SER A 78 9.09 14.30 -5.91
C SER A 78 10.01 13.24 -6.50
N ASP A 79 9.60 12.57 -7.58
CA ASP A 79 10.35 11.50 -8.25
C ASP A 79 10.59 10.24 -7.40
N GLU A 80 9.80 10.07 -6.34
CA GLU A 80 9.84 8.93 -5.42
C GLU A 80 8.86 7.83 -5.87
N VAL A 81 8.47 7.77 -7.14
CA VAL A 81 7.58 6.75 -7.70
C VAL A 81 8.02 6.43 -9.13
N ASP A 82 8.60 5.25 -9.32
CA ASP A 82 9.00 4.78 -10.64
C ASP A 82 7.83 4.18 -11.40
N ARG A 83 6.96 3.47 -10.70
CA ARG A 83 5.77 2.86 -11.30
C ARG A 83 4.57 2.81 -10.39
N VAL A 84 3.42 2.76 -11.02
CA VAL A 84 2.13 2.57 -10.37
C VAL A 84 1.48 1.30 -10.93
N GLU A 85 1.08 0.41 -10.05
CA GLU A 85 0.42 -0.86 -10.38
C GLU A 85 -0.87 -1.03 -9.56
N TYR A 86 -1.74 -1.92 -10.03
CA TYR A 86 -3.03 -2.18 -9.39
C TYR A 86 -3.16 -3.65 -9.05
N LEU A 87 -3.76 -3.95 -7.89
CA LEU A 87 -4.09 -5.32 -7.50
C LEU A 87 -5.15 -5.32 -6.40
N GLY A 88 -6.18 -6.15 -6.54
CA GLY A 88 -7.21 -6.37 -5.51
C GLY A 88 -7.96 -5.10 -5.08
N GLY A 89 -8.09 -4.12 -5.97
CA GLY A 89 -8.69 -2.82 -5.63
C GLY A 89 -7.76 -1.85 -4.89
N ALA A 90 -6.49 -2.18 -4.68
CA ALA A 90 -5.46 -1.28 -4.18
C ALA A 90 -4.61 -0.70 -5.32
N THR A 91 -4.07 0.50 -5.10
CA THR A 91 -3.13 1.18 -6.00
C THR A 91 -1.76 1.27 -5.33
N PHE A 92 -0.76 0.63 -5.94
CA PHE A 92 0.60 0.58 -5.44
C PHE A 92 1.45 1.62 -6.16
N SER A 93 2.02 2.57 -5.41
CA SER A 93 3.02 3.52 -5.89
C SER A 93 4.41 3.03 -5.44
N ILE A 94 5.23 2.54 -6.36
CA ILE A 94 6.45 1.81 -6.04
C ILE A 94 7.68 2.66 -6.42
N ASN A 95 8.61 2.81 -5.48
CA ASN A 95 9.97 3.29 -5.71
C ASN A 95 10.85 2.03 -5.76
N GLU A 96 11.45 1.77 -6.92
CA GLU A 96 12.29 0.60 -7.19
C GLU A 96 13.77 0.98 -7.04
N GLU A 97 14.63 0.00 -6.75
CA GLU A 97 16.08 0.26 -6.66
C GLU A 97 16.44 1.38 -5.65
N SER A 98 15.61 1.57 -4.62
CA SER A 98 15.74 2.66 -3.65
C SER A 98 16.93 2.47 -2.71
N GLU A 99 17.52 3.60 -2.31
CA GLU A 99 18.52 3.62 -1.24
C GLU A 99 17.82 3.48 0.13
N GLY A 100 18.32 2.60 1.01
CA GLY A 100 17.82 2.51 2.39
C GLY A 100 17.37 1.10 2.80
N SER A 101 16.18 0.97 3.36
CA SER A 101 15.56 -0.32 3.72
C SER A 101 14.21 -0.43 3.03
N ASP A 102 13.76 -1.66 2.78
CA ASP A 102 12.42 -1.87 2.23
C ASP A 102 11.37 -1.46 3.26
N TYR A 103 10.36 -0.71 2.83
CA TYR A 103 9.23 -0.35 3.67
C TYR A 103 7.96 -0.11 2.86
N GLY A 104 6.83 -0.19 3.55
CA GLY A 104 5.52 0.08 3.00
C GLY A 104 4.76 1.10 3.86
N ILE A 105 3.85 1.84 3.24
CA ILE A 105 2.90 2.71 3.94
C ILE A 105 1.54 2.60 3.23
N THR A 106 0.52 2.20 3.99
CA THR A 106 -0.85 2.09 3.49
C THR A 106 -1.76 3.19 4.03
N ILE A 107 -2.37 3.96 3.12
CA ILE A 107 -3.32 5.05 3.41
C ILE A 107 -4.57 4.88 2.55
N GLY A 108 -5.63 4.30 3.13
CA GLY A 108 -6.83 3.95 2.38
C GLY A 108 -6.50 2.92 1.29
N SER A 109 -6.97 3.15 0.07
CA SER A 109 -6.71 2.27 -1.09
C SER A 109 -5.35 2.50 -1.78
N PHE A 110 -4.52 3.38 -1.25
CA PHE A 110 -3.20 3.71 -1.81
C PHE A 110 -2.09 3.16 -0.92
N ILE A 111 -1.17 2.43 -1.54
CA ILE A 111 -0.05 1.77 -0.88
C ILE A 111 1.23 2.32 -1.49
N LYS A 112 2.08 2.94 -0.68
CA LYS A 112 3.43 3.33 -1.08
C LYS A 112 4.37 2.19 -0.73
N MET A 113 5.15 1.76 -1.71
CA MET A 113 6.22 0.78 -1.52
C MET A 113 7.55 1.42 -1.86
N ASN A 114 8.54 1.13 -1.04
CA ASN A 114 9.94 1.47 -1.28
C ASN A 114 10.72 0.17 -1.17
N ILE A 115 11.36 -0.25 -2.25
CA ILE A 115 12.08 -1.53 -2.34
C ILE A 115 13.46 -1.32 -2.94
N LYS A 116 14.43 -2.11 -2.51
CA LYS A 116 15.78 -2.15 -3.09
C LYS A 116 15.85 -2.91 -4.39
N ASP A 117 14.92 -3.83 -4.58
CA ASP A 117 14.88 -4.67 -5.76
C ASP A 117 14.09 -3.98 -6.87
N LYS A 118 14.22 -4.53 -8.07
CA LYS A 118 13.42 -4.15 -9.23
C LYS A 118 12.34 -5.19 -9.45
N ILE A 119 11.11 -4.75 -9.76
CA ILE A 119 10.02 -5.66 -10.09
C ILE A 119 10.23 -6.18 -11.51
N GLU A 120 10.55 -7.46 -11.61
CA GLU A 120 10.63 -8.19 -12.86
C GLU A 120 9.42 -9.11 -13.05
N GLY A 121 8.90 -9.17 -14.27
CA GLY A 121 7.78 -10.05 -14.62
C GLY A 121 6.41 -9.48 -14.27
N ASP A 122 5.47 -10.40 -14.00
CA ASP A 122 4.09 -10.05 -13.65
C ASP A 122 4.01 -9.51 -12.22
N PHE A 123 3.31 -8.37 -12.06
CA PHE A 123 3.20 -7.70 -10.76
C PHE A 123 2.45 -8.54 -9.72
N THR A 124 1.44 -9.30 -10.13
CA THR A 124 0.70 -10.16 -9.21
C THR A 124 1.61 -11.24 -8.66
N GLU A 125 2.38 -11.91 -9.52
CA GLU A 125 3.37 -12.92 -9.09
C GLU A 125 4.40 -12.32 -8.14
N TYR A 126 4.89 -11.12 -8.45
CA TYR A 126 5.80 -10.42 -7.55
C TYR A 126 5.16 -10.21 -6.17
N VAL A 127 3.93 -9.71 -6.08
CA VAL A 127 3.23 -9.54 -4.80
C VAL A 127 3.09 -10.87 -4.04
N LEU A 128 2.75 -11.96 -4.74
CA LEU A 128 2.54 -13.27 -4.11
C LEU A 128 3.83 -13.86 -3.50
N THR A 129 5.01 -13.43 -3.95
CA THR A 129 6.30 -13.87 -3.40
C THR A 129 6.92 -12.88 -2.43
N HIS A 130 6.33 -11.69 -2.24
CA HIS A 130 6.87 -10.63 -1.39
C HIS A 130 5.91 -10.29 -0.24
N PRO A 131 6.11 -10.90 0.96
CA PRO A 131 5.25 -10.70 2.12
C PRO A 131 4.99 -9.25 2.51
N LEU A 132 5.95 -8.34 2.30
CA LEU A 132 5.76 -6.90 2.57
C LEU A 132 4.57 -6.31 1.79
N PHE A 133 4.44 -6.63 0.51
CA PHE A 133 3.32 -6.14 -0.32
C PHE A 133 1.99 -6.69 0.17
N MET A 134 1.97 -7.99 0.50
CA MET A 134 0.77 -8.61 1.05
C MET A 134 0.41 -8.04 2.41
N HIS A 135 1.39 -7.79 3.28
CA HIS A 135 1.23 -7.16 4.58
C HIS A 135 0.57 -5.77 4.47
N GLU A 136 1.10 -4.90 3.62
CA GLU A 136 0.50 -3.58 3.35
C GLU A 136 -0.92 -3.69 2.78
N TYR A 137 -1.16 -4.66 1.91
CA TYR A 137 -2.52 -4.95 1.44
C TYR A 137 -3.45 -5.39 2.59
N GLY A 138 -2.92 -6.05 3.62
CA GLY A 138 -3.63 -6.34 4.86
C GLY A 138 -4.09 -5.08 5.61
N HIS A 139 -3.24 -4.05 5.64
CA HIS A 139 -3.59 -2.72 6.16
C HIS A 139 -4.64 -2.02 5.29
N TYR A 140 -4.60 -2.21 3.97
CA TYR A 140 -5.65 -1.72 3.08
C TYR A 140 -7.00 -2.32 3.47
N ILE A 141 -7.09 -3.62 3.73
CA ILE A 141 -8.33 -4.26 4.19
C ILE A 141 -8.82 -3.66 5.51
N ASP A 142 -7.92 -3.37 6.44
CA ASP A 142 -8.29 -2.68 7.70
C ASP A 142 -8.84 -1.28 7.42
N SER A 143 -8.24 -0.55 6.49
CA SER A 143 -8.72 0.75 6.06
C SER A 143 -10.14 0.68 5.50
N GLN A 144 -10.46 -0.34 4.69
CA GLN A 144 -11.81 -0.52 4.14
C GLN A 144 -12.85 -0.73 5.24
N ARG A 145 -12.50 -1.49 6.29
CA ARG A 145 -13.41 -1.81 7.38
C ARG A 145 -13.62 -0.62 8.31
N MET A 146 -12.57 0.13 8.60
CA MET A 146 -12.56 1.16 9.64
C MET A 146 -12.83 2.57 9.12
N GLY A 147 -12.74 2.80 7.80
CA GLY A 147 -12.88 4.12 7.21
C GLY A 147 -11.83 5.08 7.80
N LEU A 148 -12.19 6.35 8.02
CA LEU A 148 -11.27 7.34 8.61
C LEU A 148 -10.64 6.90 9.95
N THR A 149 -11.32 6.08 10.76
CA THR A 149 -10.78 5.66 12.07
C THR A 149 -9.55 4.75 11.96
N TYR A 150 -9.30 4.16 10.79
CA TYR A 150 -8.07 3.43 10.48
C TYR A 150 -6.82 4.26 10.75
N LEU A 151 -6.79 5.51 10.27
CA LEU A 151 -5.60 6.37 10.42
C LEU A 151 -5.26 6.62 11.90
N ILE A 152 -6.28 6.72 12.75
CA ILE A 152 -6.12 7.00 14.18
C ILE A 152 -5.72 5.73 14.95
N ASN A 153 -6.35 4.60 14.64
CA ASN A 153 -6.25 3.37 15.43
C ASN A 153 -5.16 2.40 14.94
N VAL A 154 -4.79 2.49 13.66
CA VAL A 154 -3.85 1.58 12.99
C VAL A 154 -2.74 2.37 12.31
N GLY A 155 -3.05 3.22 11.32
CA GLY A 155 -2.02 3.87 10.49
C GLY A 155 -0.99 4.67 11.30
N LEU A 156 -1.43 5.64 12.10
CA LEU A 156 -0.54 6.46 12.92
C LEU A 156 0.19 5.65 14.01
N PRO A 157 -0.48 4.76 14.78
CA PRO A 157 0.22 3.85 15.69
C PRO A 157 1.27 2.96 15.02
N SER A 158 1.04 2.49 13.79
CA SER A 158 1.98 1.66 13.03
C SER A 158 3.24 2.47 12.71
N LEU A 159 3.09 3.69 12.19
CA LEU A 159 4.21 4.61 11.93
C LEU A 159 5.01 4.95 13.20
N ILE A 160 4.33 5.30 14.30
CA ILE A 160 4.99 5.65 15.57
C ILE A 160 5.75 4.45 16.13
N SER A 161 5.15 3.27 16.11
CA SER A 161 5.76 2.06 16.67
C SER A 161 6.90 1.53 15.80
N ALA A 162 6.88 1.71 14.48
CA ALA A 162 8.01 1.38 13.61
C ALA A 162 9.28 2.14 14.05
N GLY A 163 9.17 3.45 14.31
CA GLY A 163 10.29 4.30 14.73
C GLY A 163 10.68 4.20 16.20
N THR A 164 9.88 3.55 17.05
CA THR A 164 10.14 3.40 18.50
C THR A 164 10.25 1.94 18.93
N SER A 165 10.33 1.03 17.96
CA SER A 165 10.41 -0.40 18.21
C SER A 165 11.75 -0.79 18.83
N GLU A 166 11.71 -1.86 19.62
CA GLU A 166 12.89 -2.42 20.29
C GLU A 166 13.18 -3.79 19.70
N GLU A 167 14.46 -4.07 19.47
CA GLU A 167 14.94 -5.39 19.05
C GLU A 167 14.54 -6.46 20.09
N ILE A 168 14.22 -7.66 19.62
CA ILE A 168 13.86 -8.79 20.47
C ILE A 168 15.01 -9.78 20.45
N ASP A 169 15.48 -10.17 21.64
CA ASP A 169 16.56 -11.16 21.76
C ASP A 169 16.18 -12.50 21.10
N GLY A 170 17.10 -13.04 20.29
CA GLY A 170 16.88 -14.24 19.49
C GLY A 170 16.09 -14.04 18.19
N GLU A 171 15.68 -12.82 17.83
CA GLU A 171 15.02 -12.51 16.57
C GLU A 171 15.95 -11.82 15.56
N PRO A 172 15.69 -11.93 14.24
CA PRO A 172 16.34 -11.08 13.26
C PRO A 172 16.11 -9.59 13.54
N ARG A 173 17.05 -8.72 13.18
CA ARG A 173 17.00 -7.26 13.45
C ARG A 173 15.73 -6.55 12.96
N TRP A 174 15.14 -7.03 11.87
CA TRP A 174 13.89 -6.48 11.30
C TRP A 174 12.62 -7.00 11.99
N VAL A 175 12.73 -7.99 12.88
CA VAL A 175 11.64 -8.50 13.72
C VAL A 175 11.80 -7.93 15.11
N ASN A 176 10.89 -7.05 15.49
CA ASN A 176 11.00 -6.24 16.70
C ASN A 176 9.63 -6.14 17.39
N THR A 177 9.54 -5.34 18.46
CA THR A 177 8.27 -5.19 19.21
C THR A 177 7.12 -4.64 18.37
N HIS A 178 7.39 -3.94 17.25
CA HIS A 178 6.35 -3.49 16.33
C HIS A 178 5.68 -4.68 15.62
N SER A 179 6.43 -5.66 15.13
CA SER A 179 5.91 -6.85 14.41
C SER A 179 4.83 -7.62 15.18
N PHE A 180 4.81 -7.54 16.52
CA PHE A 180 3.84 -8.22 17.39
C PHE A 180 2.72 -7.32 17.92
N ARG A 181 2.60 -6.08 17.43
CA ARG A 181 1.44 -5.24 17.73
C ARG A 181 0.18 -5.87 17.11
N TRP A 182 -0.96 -5.65 17.76
CA TRP A 182 -2.20 -6.30 17.34
C TRP A 182 -2.60 -5.92 15.92
N TYR A 183 -2.33 -4.67 15.50
CA TYR A 183 -2.66 -4.17 14.18
C TYR A 183 -1.72 -4.73 13.09
N GLU A 184 -0.43 -4.92 13.38
CA GLU A 184 0.52 -5.58 12.45
C GLU A 184 0.12 -7.04 12.19
N MET A 185 -0.14 -7.79 13.26
CA MET A 185 -0.59 -9.17 13.15
C MET A 185 -1.97 -9.29 12.49
N ASN A 186 -2.82 -8.27 12.65
CA ASN A 186 -4.14 -8.25 12.02
C ASN A 186 -4.04 -7.97 10.52
N ALA A 187 -3.16 -7.06 10.09
CA ALA A 187 -2.82 -6.87 8.68
C ALA A 187 -2.33 -8.17 8.06
N ASN A 188 -1.40 -8.87 8.71
CA ASN A 188 -0.90 -10.18 8.29
C ASN A 188 -2.02 -11.23 8.12
N LYS A 189 -3.00 -11.28 9.03
CA LYS A 189 -4.16 -12.18 8.92
C LYS A 189 -5.10 -11.80 7.79
N ASN A 190 -5.33 -10.51 7.58
CA ASN A 190 -6.18 -10.03 6.50
C ASN A 190 -5.56 -10.35 5.13
N ALA A 191 -4.26 -10.10 5.01
CA ALA A 191 -3.46 -10.46 3.85
C ALA A 191 -3.58 -11.96 3.56
N GLU A 192 -3.24 -12.81 4.54
CA GLU A 192 -3.36 -14.26 4.42
C GLU A 192 -4.75 -14.67 3.91
N ARG A 193 -5.82 -14.17 4.54
CA ARG A 193 -7.19 -14.55 4.18
C ARG A 193 -7.55 -14.16 2.76
N TYR A 194 -7.17 -12.97 2.31
CA TYR A 194 -7.44 -12.51 0.96
C TYR A 194 -6.63 -13.31 -0.04
N PHE A 195 -5.30 -13.32 0.10
CA PHE A 195 -4.44 -13.95 -0.87
C PHE A 195 -4.69 -15.45 -0.94
N ASN A 196 -4.79 -16.18 0.18
CA ASN A 196 -5.04 -17.63 0.15
C ASN A 196 -6.36 -17.98 -0.55
N LYS A 197 -7.38 -17.14 -0.36
CA LYS A 197 -8.68 -17.34 -1.00
C LYS A 197 -8.60 -17.21 -2.52
N HIS A 198 -7.76 -16.31 -3.03
CA HIS A 198 -7.74 -15.94 -4.46
C HIS A 198 -6.56 -16.54 -5.25
N TYR A 199 -5.45 -16.86 -4.57
CA TYR A 199 -4.21 -17.31 -5.19
C TYR A 199 -3.65 -18.61 -4.59
N GLY A 200 -4.20 -19.08 -3.47
CA GLY A 200 -3.93 -20.41 -2.92
C GLY A 200 -2.45 -20.71 -2.66
N ASN A 201 -1.97 -21.84 -3.16
CA ASN A 201 -0.63 -22.38 -2.90
C ASN A 201 0.53 -21.59 -3.55
N ARG A 202 0.24 -20.50 -4.27
CA ARG A 202 1.23 -19.65 -4.94
C ARG A 202 1.89 -18.66 -3.98
N ILE A 203 1.29 -18.46 -2.81
CA ILE A 203 1.71 -17.47 -1.84
C ILE A 203 2.93 -17.98 -1.08
N ILE A 204 3.96 -17.15 -1.02
CA ILE A 204 5.11 -17.35 -0.15
C ILE A 204 4.94 -16.42 1.05
N TRP A 205 4.66 -17.00 2.21
CA TRP A 205 4.53 -16.27 3.47
C TRP A 205 5.63 -16.66 4.45
N ASN A 206 6.25 -15.67 5.09
CA ASN A 206 7.24 -15.88 6.12
C ASN A 206 6.67 -15.51 7.49
N GLU A 207 6.25 -16.53 8.26
CA GLU A 207 5.66 -16.34 9.60
C GLU A 207 6.64 -15.75 10.62
N ARG A 208 7.95 -15.94 10.40
CA ARG A 208 8.97 -15.41 11.31
C ARG A 208 9.03 -13.90 11.21
N ASP A 209 9.06 -13.40 9.97
CA ASP A 209 9.25 -11.98 9.66
C ASP A 209 7.90 -11.22 9.69
N TYR A 210 6.80 -11.88 9.31
CA TYR A 210 5.43 -11.36 9.32
C TYR A 210 4.51 -12.25 10.17
N PRO A 211 4.63 -12.18 11.51
CA PRO A 211 3.86 -13.04 12.40
C PRO A 211 2.37 -12.70 12.37
N ARG A 212 1.52 -13.72 12.32
CA ARG A 212 0.06 -13.60 12.48
C ARG A 212 -0.35 -13.82 13.93
N HIS A 213 0.51 -14.42 14.74
CA HIS A 213 0.21 -14.73 16.13
C HIS A 213 1.38 -14.34 17.02
N LYS A 214 1.09 -14.04 18.29
CA LYS A 214 2.15 -13.88 19.29
C LYS A 214 2.96 -15.18 19.35
N ARG A 215 4.27 -15.07 19.43
CA ARG A 215 5.10 -16.22 19.79
C ARG A 215 4.77 -16.60 21.22
N LEU A 216 4.35 -17.85 21.43
CA LEU A 216 4.30 -18.41 22.77
C LEU A 216 5.73 -18.35 23.31
N LYS A 217 5.94 -17.68 24.45
CA LYS A 217 7.22 -17.76 25.15
C LYS A 217 7.50 -19.25 25.37
N ARG A 218 8.56 -19.77 24.76
CA ARG A 218 9.13 -21.06 25.14
C ARG A 218 9.89 -20.90 26.44
#